data_AF-A0A919P403-F1
#
_entry.id   AF-A0A919P403-F1
#
_cell.length_a   1.000
_cell.length_b   1.000
_cell.length_c   1.000
_cell.angle_alpha   90.00
_cell.angle_beta   90.00
_cell.angle_gamma   90.00
#
_symmetry.space_group_name_H-M   'P 1'
#
loop_
_entity.id
_entity.type
_entity.pdbx_description
1 polymer ?
#
loop_
_entity_poly.entity_id
_entity_poly.type
_entity_poly.pdbx_seq_one_letter_code
_entity_poly.pdbx_strand_id
1 'polypeptide(L)'
;MGSFSEVVLSFDFTAQTPPGVLAAVAALAVPDARQEVPRLPSPTVEEWELFSPDWRQAGWPGGDPFEAEPWRHDWASWLSTSMGGGTVPHGRLVWSGWGDRWNLDCRFAWKTDPGSASDALAWLAPYVDPGFRSGRVLVGYAQYENAPRPHLFWVDAGRWELEDLNPDDSVW
;
A
#
# COMPACT_ATOMS: atom_id res chain seq x y z
N MET A 1 -5.48 24.01 7.84
CA MET A 1 -5.04 22.68 8.30
C MET A 1 -5.22 21.74 7.13
N GLY A 2 -4.22 20.92 6.79
CA GLY A 2 -4.37 19.90 5.75
C GLY A 2 -4.97 18.65 6.36
N SER A 3 -5.87 17.98 5.64
CA SER A 3 -6.50 16.74 6.06
C SER A 3 -5.55 15.54 5.88
N PHE A 4 -5.77 14.48 6.65
CA PHE A 4 -5.00 13.23 6.54
C PHE A 4 -5.91 12.01 6.40
N SER A 5 -5.39 10.97 5.77
CA SER A 5 -5.94 9.61 5.74
C SER A 5 -5.03 8.67 6.54
N GLU A 6 -5.58 7.92 7.49
CA GLU A 6 -4.89 6.74 8.02
C GLU A 6 -5.16 5.58 7.06
N VAL A 7 -4.11 5.07 6.42
CA VAL A 7 -4.18 3.94 5.49
C VAL A 7 -3.70 2.68 6.19
N VAL A 8 -4.48 1.62 6.08
CA VAL A 8 -4.13 0.28 6.55
C VAL A 8 -4.27 -0.70 5.41
N LEU A 9 -3.22 -1.46 5.12
CA LEU A 9 -3.21 -2.51 4.10
C LEU A 9 -2.77 -3.84 4.72
N SER A 10 -3.38 -4.94 4.31
CA SER A 10 -2.88 -6.29 4.56
C SER A 10 -3.31 -7.24 3.44
N PHE A 11 -2.34 -7.79 2.72
CA PHE A 11 -2.59 -8.77 1.67
C PHE A 11 -1.37 -9.65 1.39
N ASP A 12 -1.62 -10.83 0.82
CA ASP A 12 -0.59 -11.74 0.35
C ASP A 12 -0.22 -11.39 -1.11
N PHE A 13 1.07 -11.45 -1.43
CA PHE A 13 1.56 -11.37 -2.79
C PHE A 13 1.30 -12.67 -3.55
N THR A 14 0.99 -12.56 -4.85
CA THR A 14 0.95 -13.74 -5.73
C THR A 14 2.36 -14.33 -5.91
N ALA A 15 2.44 -15.64 -6.16
CA ALA A 15 3.70 -16.34 -6.47
C ALA A 15 4.39 -15.83 -7.76
N GLN A 16 3.66 -15.13 -8.63
CA GLN A 16 4.17 -14.53 -9.88
C GLN A 16 4.67 -13.10 -9.68
N THR A 17 4.64 -12.56 -8.46
CA THR A 17 5.10 -11.20 -8.16
C THR A 17 6.56 -11.01 -8.60
N PRO A 18 6.86 -10.03 -9.47
CA PRO A 18 8.22 -9.79 -9.93
C PRO A 18 9.16 -9.45 -8.77
N PRO A 19 10.44 -9.85 -8.82
CA PRO A 19 11.41 -9.52 -7.77
C PRO A 19 11.52 -8.00 -7.50
N GLY A 20 11.42 -7.15 -8.52
CA GLY A 20 11.45 -5.69 -8.36
C GLY A 20 10.33 -5.14 -7.48
N VAL A 21 9.14 -5.76 -7.52
CA VAL A 21 8.00 -5.38 -6.68
C VAL A 21 8.24 -5.76 -5.22
N LEU A 22 8.73 -6.98 -4.97
CA LEU A 22 9.10 -7.40 -3.62
C LEU A 22 10.27 -6.58 -3.07
N ALA A 23 11.22 -6.17 -3.92
CA ALA A 23 12.35 -5.31 -3.55
C ALA A 23 11.89 -3.96 -3.00
N ALA A 24 10.83 -3.36 -3.57
CA ALA A 24 10.28 -2.08 -3.13
C ALA A 24 9.90 -2.05 -1.64
N VAL A 25 9.50 -3.20 -1.10
CA VAL A 25 9.06 -3.37 0.30
C VAL A 25 9.97 -4.28 1.11
N ALA A 26 11.08 -4.78 0.54
CA ALA A 26 11.92 -5.80 1.16
C ALA A 26 12.59 -5.33 2.46
N ALA A 27 12.86 -4.03 2.62
CA ALA A 27 13.42 -3.50 3.85
C ALA A 27 12.43 -3.52 5.04
N LEU A 28 11.14 -3.76 4.79
CA LEU A 28 10.13 -4.02 5.83
C LEU A 28 10.15 -5.48 6.34
N ALA A 29 10.96 -6.35 5.74
CA ALA A 29 11.00 -7.75 6.12
C ALA A 29 11.53 -7.92 7.53
N VAL A 30 10.74 -8.58 8.37
CA VAL A 30 11.16 -8.96 9.71
C VAL A 30 11.83 -10.33 9.62
N PRO A 31 13.11 -10.48 10.01
CA PRO A 31 13.76 -11.78 9.99
C PRO A 31 13.04 -12.75 10.93
N ASP A 32 12.46 -13.83 10.40
CA ASP A 32 11.98 -14.93 11.22
C ASP A 32 13.06 -16.02 11.28
N ALA A 33 13.71 -16.14 12.43
CA ALA A 33 14.77 -17.11 12.67
C ALA A 33 14.27 -18.57 12.72
N ARG A 34 12.96 -18.81 12.73
CA ARG A 34 12.36 -20.14 12.93
C ARG A 34 11.94 -20.84 11.64
N GLN A 35 12.04 -20.17 10.49
CA GLN A 35 11.57 -20.71 9.23
C GLN A 35 12.61 -20.50 8.12
N GLU A 36 12.74 -21.49 7.23
CA GLU A 36 13.43 -21.28 5.95
C GLU A 36 12.56 -20.35 5.10
N VAL A 37 12.95 -19.08 5.05
CA VAL A 37 12.25 -18.04 4.29
C VAL A 37 12.97 -17.82 2.96
N PRO A 38 12.26 -17.69 1.82
CA PRO A 38 12.88 -17.36 0.55
C PRO A 38 13.68 -16.06 0.63
N ARG A 39 14.82 -16.02 -0.06
CA ARG A 39 15.67 -14.85 -0.04
C ARG A 39 14.98 -13.69 -0.78
N LEU A 40 14.78 -12.57 -0.10
CA LEU A 40 14.29 -11.36 -0.75
C LEU A 40 15.38 -10.75 -1.65
N PRO A 41 14.98 -10.12 -2.77
CA PRO A 41 15.90 -9.31 -3.55
C PRO A 41 16.38 -8.10 -2.74
N SER A 42 17.55 -7.57 -3.11
CA SER A 42 18.02 -6.31 -2.53
C SER A 42 17.00 -5.20 -2.78
N PRO A 43 16.73 -4.33 -1.79
CA PRO A 43 15.82 -3.20 -1.98
C PRO A 43 16.21 -2.38 -3.20
N THR A 44 15.24 -2.03 -4.02
CA THR A 44 15.43 -1.06 -5.11
C THR A 44 15.25 0.32 -4.48
N VAL A 45 16.35 1.06 -4.38
CA VAL A 45 16.34 2.46 -3.97
C VAL A 45 16.95 3.22 -5.12
N GLU A 46 16.12 3.71 -6.04
CA GLU A 46 16.58 4.74 -6.95
C GLU A 46 16.49 6.08 -6.23
N GLU A 47 17.60 6.81 -6.20
CA GLU A 47 17.67 8.12 -5.54
C GLU A 47 16.75 9.09 -6.28
N TRP A 48 15.55 9.27 -5.73
CA TRP A 48 14.70 10.41 -6.01
C TRP A 48 14.60 11.23 -4.73
N GLU A 49 15.24 12.40 -4.71
CA GLU A 49 15.49 13.22 -3.51
C GLU A 49 14.24 13.53 -2.67
N LEU A 50 13.05 13.38 -3.25
CA LEU A 50 11.79 13.67 -2.60
C LEU A 50 10.69 12.69 -3.08
N PHE A 51 10.83 11.37 -2.98
CA PHE A 51 9.68 10.50 -3.34
C PHE A 51 8.42 10.88 -2.55
N SER A 52 7.37 11.31 -3.27
CA SER A 52 6.04 11.60 -2.73
C SER A 52 5.01 10.91 -3.62
N PRO A 53 4.34 9.85 -3.15
CA PRO A 53 3.39 9.11 -3.97
C PRO A 53 2.14 9.94 -4.35
N ASP A 54 1.92 11.08 -3.70
CA ASP A 54 0.88 12.08 -3.98
C ASP A 54 1.41 13.32 -4.72
N TRP A 55 2.55 13.24 -5.41
CA TRP A 55 3.22 14.39 -6.08
C TRP A 55 2.28 15.25 -6.95
N ARG A 56 1.25 14.64 -7.58
CA ARG A 56 0.23 15.34 -8.36
C ARG A 56 -0.58 16.30 -7.49
N GLN A 57 -1.04 15.83 -6.34
CA GLN A 57 -1.79 16.63 -5.38
C GLN A 57 -0.89 17.63 -4.66
N ALA A 58 0.38 17.28 -4.43
CA ALA A 58 1.39 18.19 -3.89
C ALA A 58 1.77 19.32 -4.87
N GLY A 59 1.33 19.25 -6.13
CA GLY A 59 1.53 20.29 -7.14
C GLY A 59 2.97 20.37 -7.64
N TRP A 60 3.71 19.26 -7.64
CA TRP A 60 5.12 19.26 -8.01
C TRP A 60 5.31 19.32 -9.53
N PRO A 61 6.21 20.19 -10.02
CA PRO A 61 6.30 20.52 -11.46
C PRO A 61 6.99 19.45 -12.33
N GLY A 62 7.43 18.33 -11.76
CA GLY A 62 8.37 17.39 -12.41
C GLY A 62 7.78 16.09 -12.98
N GLY A 63 6.54 15.71 -12.66
CA GLY A 63 6.10 14.34 -12.93
C GLY A 63 6.84 13.31 -12.06
N ASP A 64 6.29 12.12 -11.93
CA ASP A 64 7.03 10.98 -11.38
C ASP A 64 7.79 10.29 -12.54
N PRO A 65 9.14 10.28 -12.53
CA PRO A 65 9.92 9.63 -13.59
C PRO A 65 9.70 8.11 -13.65
N PHE A 66 9.17 7.51 -12.58
CA PHE A 66 8.87 6.09 -12.46
C PHE A 66 7.37 5.81 -12.43
N GLU A 67 6.53 6.70 -12.97
CA GLU A 67 5.07 6.51 -12.99
C GLU A 67 4.65 5.15 -13.60
N ALA A 68 5.36 4.68 -14.63
CA ALA A 68 5.10 3.39 -15.27
C ALA A 68 5.62 2.17 -14.47
N GLU A 69 6.52 2.39 -13.53
CA GLU A 69 7.16 1.37 -12.71
C GLU A 69 7.22 1.82 -11.22
N PRO A 70 6.06 2.04 -10.55
CA PRO A 70 6.03 2.67 -9.23
C PRO A 70 6.81 1.91 -8.15
N TRP A 71 7.04 0.60 -8.35
CA TRP A 71 7.86 -0.23 -7.47
C TRP A 71 9.35 0.15 -7.44
N ARG A 72 9.82 1.03 -8.33
CA ARG A 72 11.22 1.52 -8.31
C ARG A 72 11.48 2.53 -7.19
N HIS A 73 10.42 3.07 -6.57
CA HIS A 73 10.52 3.95 -5.41
C HIS A 73 10.81 3.17 -4.12
N ASP A 74 11.45 3.84 -3.16
CA ASP A 74 11.70 3.30 -1.83
C ASP A 74 10.44 3.35 -0.93
N TRP A 75 9.48 2.48 -1.26
CA TRP A 75 8.23 2.34 -0.51
C TRP A 75 8.49 1.91 0.93
N ALA A 76 9.51 1.09 1.19
CA ALA A 76 9.82 0.66 2.55
C ALA A 76 10.20 1.83 3.47
N SER A 77 11.09 2.73 3.02
CA SER A 77 11.41 3.94 3.80
C SER A 77 10.20 4.85 3.95
N TRP A 78 9.40 5.02 2.90
CA TRP A 78 8.21 5.88 2.97
C TRP A 78 7.15 5.32 3.95
N LEU A 79 6.85 4.02 3.88
CA LEU A 79 5.88 3.34 4.76
C LEU A 79 6.33 3.29 6.22
N SER A 80 7.64 3.23 6.49
CA SER A 80 8.19 3.19 7.85
C SER A 80 8.31 4.57 8.51
N THR A 81 8.36 5.66 7.73
CA THR A 81 8.57 7.03 8.22
C THR A 81 7.30 7.88 8.25
N SER A 82 6.22 7.40 7.65
CA SER A 82 4.94 8.10 7.59
C SER A 82 4.32 8.24 8.98
N MET A 83 4.49 9.42 9.59
CA MET A 83 3.92 9.78 10.89
C MET A 83 2.57 10.49 10.74
N GLY A 84 1.54 9.97 11.42
CA GLY A 84 0.26 10.66 11.60
C GLY A 84 -0.84 9.71 12.11
N GLY A 85 -1.92 10.28 12.64
CA GLY A 85 -2.98 9.53 13.33
C GLY A 85 -2.67 9.23 14.79
N GLY A 86 -3.69 8.97 15.60
CA GLY A 86 -3.56 8.68 17.04
C GLY A 86 -2.89 7.33 17.36
N THR A 87 -2.31 6.65 16.36
CA THR A 87 -1.71 5.32 16.47
C THR A 87 -0.30 5.29 15.87
N VAL A 88 0.50 4.31 16.28
CA VAL A 88 1.91 4.19 15.86
C VAL A 88 1.97 3.59 14.44
N PRO A 89 2.63 4.24 13.47
CA PRO A 89 2.85 3.67 12.15
C PRO A 89 3.64 2.37 12.20
N HIS A 90 3.36 1.45 11.28
CA HIS A 90 4.16 0.24 11.10
C HIS A 90 4.15 -0.22 9.64
N GLY A 91 5.23 -0.85 9.21
CA GLY A 91 5.29 -1.59 7.95
C GLY A 91 6.03 -2.89 8.21
N ARG A 92 5.44 -4.00 7.79
CA ARG A 92 6.07 -5.32 7.90
C ARG A 92 5.82 -6.13 6.64
N LEU A 93 6.85 -6.85 6.23
CA LEU A 93 6.76 -7.90 5.22
C LEU A 93 7.05 -9.23 5.91
N VAL A 94 6.08 -10.15 5.90
CA VAL A 94 6.15 -11.42 6.65
C VAL A 94 5.98 -12.58 5.70
N TRP A 95 6.79 -13.62 5.85
CA TRP A 95 6.61 -14.86 5.11
C TRP A 95 5.55 -15.73 5.78
N SER A 96 4.50 -16.09 5.04
CA SER A 96 3.48 -17.03 5.48
C SER A 96 3.86 -18.45 5.05
N GLY A 97 4.32 -19.27 6.00
CA GLY A 97 4.68 -20.67 5.75
C GLY A 97 3.53 -21.61 5.40
N TRP A 98 2.28 -21.18 5.63
CA TRP A 98 1.13 -21.98 5.24
C TRP A 98 0.72 -21.77 3.78
N GLY A 99 0.96 -20.56 3.27
CA GLY A 99 0.62 -20.18 1.90
C GLY A 99 1.80 -20.15 0.93
N ASP A 100 3.03 -20.30 1.44
CA ASP A 100 4.29 -20.02 0.73
C ASP A 100 4.26 -18.67 0.00
N ARG A 101 3.89 -17.62 0.74
CA ARG A 101 3.68 -16.26 0.22
C ARG A 101 4.21 -15.19 1.14
N TRP A 102 4.57 -14.05 0.56
CA TRP A 102 4.87 -12.83 1.31
C TRP A 102 3.59 -12.07 1.60
N ASN A 103 3.38 -11.69 2.85
CA ASN A 103 2.30 -10.80 3.28
C ASN A 103 2.85 -9.41 3.55
N LEU A 104 2.31 -8.39 2.89
CA LEU A 104 2.55 -7.00 3.25
C LEU A 104 1.46 -6.58 4.23
N ASP A 105 1.86 -6.07 5.39
CA ASP A 105 0.98 -5.45 6.37
C ASP A 105 1.56 -4.11 6.78
N CYS A 106 0.81 -3.04 6.54
CA CYS A 106 1.24 -1.70 6.91
C CYS A 106 0.09 -0.84 7.41
N ARG A 107 0.46 0.12 8.25
CA ARG A 107 -0.35 1.24 8.71
C ARG A 107 0.49 2.50 8.65
N PHE A 108 -0.05 3.53 8.02
CA PHE A 108 0.64 4.79 7.84
C PHE A 108 -0.34 5.94 7.65
N ALA A 109 0.12 7.17 7.83
CA ALA A 109 -0.70 8.36 7.67
C ALA A 109 -0.24 9.23 6.52
N TRP A 110 -1.20 9.57 5.68
CA TRP A 110 -0.94 10.24 4.43
C TRP A 110 -1.72 11.53 4.37
N LYS A 111 -1.04 12.64 4.08
CA LYS A 111 -1.64 13.97 3.94
C LYS A 111 -2.37 14.12 2.60
N THR A 112 -3.35 13.25 2.38
CA THR A 112 -4.08 13.11 1.13
C THR A 112 -5.50 12.61 1.42
N ASP A 113 -6.40 12.75 0.45
CA ASP A 113 -7.74 12.14 0.48
C ASP A 113 -7.70 10.65 0.07
N PRO A 114 -8.72 9.85 0.42
CA PRO A 114 -8.74 8.42 0.09
C PRO A 114 -8.67 8.10 -1.40
N GLY A 115 -9.16 8.97 -2.28
CA GLY A 115 -9.10 8.80 -3.73
C GLY A 115 -7.67 8.91 -4.23
N SER A 116 -6.98 9.96 -3.83
CA SER A 116 -5.55 10.15 -4.14
C SER A 116 -4.67 9.04 -3.57
N ALA A 117 -4.94 8.56 -2.34
CA ALA A 117 -4.27 7.38 -1.79
C ALA A 117 -4.55 6.12 -2.61
N SER A 118 -5.79 5.93 -3.04
CA SER A 118 -6.20 4.80 -3.90
C SER A 118 -5.44 4.79 -5.22
N ASP A 119 -5.38 5.94 -5.91
CA ASP A 119 -4.69 6.08 -7.19
C ASP A 119 -3.20 5.73 -7.08
N ALA A 120 -2.56 6.19 -6.01
CA ALA A 120 -1.15 5.95 -5.78
C ALA A 120 -0.81 4.51 -5.35
N LEU A 121 -1.79 3.75 -4.84
CA LEU A 121 -1.63 2.35 -4.44
C LEU A 121 -2.15 1.34 -5.48
N ALA A 122 -2.90 1.79 -6.48
CA ALA A 122 -3.58 0.94 -7.45
C ALA A 122 -2.64 0.00 -8.22
N TRP A 123 -1.37 0.36 -8.36
CA TRP A 123 -0.34 -0.46 -9.00
C TRP A 123 -0.10 -1.81 -8.29
N LEU A 124 -0.50 -1.94 -7.02
CA LEU A 124 -0.38 -3.18 -6.25
C LEU A 124 -1.37 -4.26 -6.70
N ALA A 125 -2.50 -3.87 -7.32
CA ALA A 125 -3.61 -4.79 -7.59
C ALA A 125 -3.23 -6.05 -8.39
N PRO A 126 -2.38 -6.01 -9.44
CA PRO A 126 -1.97 -7.21 -10.16
C PRO A 126 -1.16 -8.21 -9.31
N TYR A 127 -0.61 -7.74 -8.18
CA TYR A 127 0.27 -8.53 -7.31
C TYR A 127 -0.42 -9.05 -6.06
N VAL A 128 -1.71 -8.75 -5.87
CA VAL A 128 -2.51 -9.28 -4.77
C VAL A 128 -2.94 -10.70 -5.08
N ASP A 129 -2.65 -11.63 -4.18
CA ASP A 129 -3.17 -12.98 -4.21
C ASP A 129 -4.63 -13.03 -3.74
N PRO A 130 -5.58 -13.48 -4.58
CA PRO A 130 -6.95 -13.71 -4.13
C PRO A 130 -7.10 -14.95 -3.24
N GLY A 131 -6.05 -15.77 -3.13
CA GLY A 131 -6.08 -17.03 -2.38
C GLY A 131 -7.11 -17.98 -2.98
N PHE A 132 -7.93 -18.59 -2.13
CA PHE A 132 -9.03 -19.48 -2.55
C PHE A 132 -10.35 -18.73 -2.84
N ARG A 133 -10.37 -17.40 -2.76
CA ARG A 133 -11.60 -16.63 -2.91
C ARG A 133 -11.92 -16.44 -4.39
N SER A 134 -13.15 -16.76 -4.78
CA SER A 134 -13.73 -16.32 -6.04
C SER A 134 -14.41 -14.97 -5.82
N GLY A 135 -13.78 -13.87 -6.26
CA GLY A 135 -14.35 -12.52 -6.23
C GLY A 135 -13.46 -11.48 -5.55
N ARG A 136 -14.08 -10.35 -5.18
CA ARG A 136 -13.43 -9.18 -4.57
C ARG A 136 -12.68 -9.54 -3.28
N VAL A 137 -11.45 -9.05 -3.16
CA VAL A 137 -10.57 -9.23 -2.00
C VAL A 137 -10.45 -7.90 -1.28
N LEU A 138 -10.85 -7.84 -0.01
CA LEU A 138 -10.56 -6.67 0.82
C LEU A 138 -9.08 -6.67 1.15
N VAL A 139 -8.36 -5.63 0.74
CA VAL A 139 -6.91 -5.50 0.97
C VAL A 139 -6.57 -4.44 1.99
N GLY A 140 -7.54 -3.62 2.40
CA GLY A 140 -7.31 -2.57 3.38
C GLY A 140 -8.40 -1.51 3.45
N TYR A 141 -8.08 -0.40 4.08
CA TYR A 141 -8.95 0.76 4.17
C TYR A 141 -8.16 2.07 4.32
N ALA A 142 -8.84 3.19 4.03
CA ALA A 142 -8.41 4.54 4.37
C ALA A 142 -9.45 5.21 5.27
N GLN A 143 -9.04 5.57 6.49
CA GLN A 143 -9.84 6.41 7.39
C GLN A 143 -9.45 7.87 7.18
N TYR A 144 -10.32 8.60 6.48
CA TYR A 144 -10.14 10.04 6.27
C TYR A 144 -10.54 10.83 7.52
N GLU A 145 -9.83 11.92 7.78
CA GLU A 145 -10.11 12.80 8.89
C GLU A 145 -11.56 13.30 8.87
N ASN A 146 -12.27 13.13 9.99
CA ASN A 146 -13.68 13.50 10.19
C ASN A 146 -14.71 12.71 9.36
N ALA A 147 -14.30 11.73 8.54
CA ALA A 147 -15.25 10.82 7.89
C ALA A 147 -15.84 9.84 8.92
N PRO A 148 -17.17 9.67 9.00
CA PRO A 148 -17.80 8.78 9.97
C PRO A 148 -17.48 7.29 9.73
N ARG A 149 -17.10 6.93 8.50
CA ARG A 149 -16.73 5.56 8.10
C ARG A 149 -15.49 5.58 7.21
N PRO A 150 -14.71 4.49 7.20
CA PRO A 150 -13.56 4.37 6.32
C PRO A 150 -13.99 4.13 4.87
N HIS A 151 -13.07 4.40 3.95
CA HIS A 151 -13.15 3.92 2.58
C HIS A 151 -12.44 2.57 2.50
N LEU A 152 -12.98 1.61 1.77
CA LEU A 152 -12.40 0.27 1.66
C LEU A 152 -11.62 0.13 0.35
N PHE A 153 -10.44 -0.48 0.45
CA PHE A 153 -9.65 -0.87 -0.70
C PHE A 153 -9.94 -2.33 -1.06
N TRP A 154 -10.40 -2.54 -2.28
CA TRP A 154 -10.68 -3.85 -2.83
C TRP A 154 -9.79 -4.15 -4.02
N VAL A 155 -9.51 -5.43 -4.24
CA VAL A 155 -8.98 -5.92 -5.51
C VAL A 155 -9.96 -6.92 -6.12
N ASP A 156 -10.38 -6.67 -7.35
CA ASP A 156 -11.19 -7.58 -8.16
C ASP A 156 -10.54 -7.87 -9.50
N ALA A 157 -10.29 -9.14 -9.78
CA ALA A 157 -9.64 -9.57 -11.03
C ALA A 157 -8.37 -8.75 -11.41
N GLY A 158 -7.55 -8.40 -10.40
CA GLY A 158 -6.34 -7.61 -10.57
C GLY A 158 -6.56 -6.10 -10.73
N ARG A 159 -7.77 -5.60 -10.51
CA ARG A 159 -8.11 -4.17 -10.53
C ARG A 159 -8.30 -3.66 -9.12
N TRP A 160 -7.73 -2.49 -8.84
CA TRP A 160 -7.95 -1.78 -7.58
C TRP A 160 -9.29 -1.04 -7.61
N GLU A 161 -10.05 -1.12 -6.53
CA GLU A 161 -11.33 -0.43 -6.37
C GLU A 161 -11.38 0.26 -5.00
N LEU A 162 -11.94 1.46 -5.00
CA LEU A 162 -12.25 2.21 -3.79
C LEU A 162 -13.75 2.19 -3.56
N GLU A 163 -14.17 1.74 -2.37
CA GLU A 163 -15.57 1.80 -1.94
C GLU A 163 -15.71 2.84 -0.83
N ASP A 164 -16.53 3.86 -1.05
CA ASP A 164 -16.89 4.84 -0.02
C ASP A 164 -18.08 4.33 0.80
N LEU A 165 -17.89 4.19 2.11
CA LEU A 165 -18.95 3.78 3.04
C LEU A 165 -19.71 4.96 3.64
N ASN A 166 -19.29 6.19 3.35
CA ASN A 166 -19.96 7.40 3.76
C ASN A 166 -21.09 7.67 2.76
N PRO A 167 -22.36 7.51 3.16
CA PRO A 167 -23.46 7.81 2.26
C PRO A 167 -23.42 9.30 1.88
N ASP A 168 -23.71 9.60 0.62
CA ASP A 168 -24.10 10.95 0.23
C ASP A 168 -25.40 11.29 0.97
N ASP A 169 -25.31 11.99 2.10
CA ASP A 169 -26.47 12.50 2.85
C ASP A 169 -27.24 13.61 2.08
N SER A 170 -27.13 13.66 0.75
CA SER A 170 -27.76 14.66 -0.14
C SER A 170 -29.07 14.20 -0.78
N VAL A 171 -29.80 13.29 -0.14
CA VAL A 171 -31.16 12.93 -0.57
C VAL A 171 -32.10 12.78 0.62
N TRP A 172 -32.48 13.89 1.27
CA TRP A 172 -33.77 14.06 1.95
C TRP A 172 -34.24 15.50 1.91
#